data_AF-A0A653CPV7-F1
#
_entry.id   AF-A0A653CPV7-F1
#
_cell.length_a   1.000
_cell.length_b   1.000
_cell.length_c   1.000
_cell.angle_alpha   90.00
_cell.angle_beta   90.00
_cell.angle_gamma   90.00
#
_symmetry.space_group_name_H-M   'P 1'
#
loop_
_entity.id
_entity.type
_entity.pdbx_description
1 polymer ?
#
loop_
_entity_poly.entity_id
_entity_poly.type
_entity_poly.pdbx_seq_one_letter_code
_entity_poly.pdbx_strand_id
1 'polypeptide(L)'
;MKSPRERTSLQQERCMRMERRINKEIIQDKMSHVNAVTEIQNENVEDKENFSGKTRTASTQTASDVDVMEQVVMLQKENENLKKLLLIERREKVKIENIFTKGQLHKLKSAKQIQWSMEDIASAVSLYAGGQRSYRLLRKRGYPLPPVSALRRWASKLNIEPGILNVVLTLIKNASLSKMEKSCVLFFDKMKIQYSYDYDKKNDTTLGPTKYVQVVIPLGICGNWKQPIFYEYDRKITKDVLFKLITKLENIGYPVYAINSDLDPLEGLFSTIRAIGGLYDHPTALQFKYRLRNYLLGRNDEIMSRSANVANVEDAPNIALACVSGISDLSGYNNDGDESKIVTEQMF
;
A
#
# COMPACT_ATOMS: atom_id res chain seq x y z
N MET A 1 -0.42 33.84 -29.29
CA MET A 1 -0.59 32.39 -29.01
C MET A 1 -0.23 32.14 -27.55
N LYS A 2 -1.16 31.69 -26.69
CA LYS A 2 -0.90 31.52 -25.25
C LYS A 2 0.00 30.31 -24.94
N SER A 3 0.89 30.47 -23.97
CA SER A 3 1.97 29.56 -23.57
C SER A 3 1.45 28.18 -23.09
N PRO A 4 2.19 27.07 -23.30
CA PRO A 4 1.78 25.74 -22.81
C PRO A 4 1.49 25.69 -21.31
N ARG A 5 2.18 26.49 -20.48
CA ARG A 5 1.94 26.60 -19.03
C ARG A 5 0.64 27.33 -18.68
N GLU A 6 0.23 28.30 -19.50
CA GLU A 6 -1.03 29.03 -19.31
C GLU A 6 -2.23 28.16 -19.73
N ARG A 7 -2.05 27.24 -20.67
CA ARG A 7 -3.10 26.30 -21.06
C ARG A 7 -3.38 25.27 -19.97
N THR A 8 -2.35 24.74 -19.31
CA THR A 8 -2.52 23.79 -18.19
C THR A 8 -3.14 24.43 -16.96
N SER A 9 -2.78 25.68 -16.62
CA SER A 9 -3.41 26.39 -15.49
C SER A 9 -4.89 26.70 -15.75
N LEU A 10 -5.24 27.16 -16.97
CA LEU A 10 -6.63 27.36 -17.39
C LEU A 10 -7.45 26.06 -17.40
N GLN A 11 -6.81 24.93 -17.69
CA GLN A 11 -7.47 23.62 -17.74
C GLN A 11 -7.69 23.05 -16.33
N GLN A 12 -6.74 23.23 -15.42
CA GLN A 12 -6.92 22.93 -13.99
C GLN A 12 -7.99 23.81 -13.35
N GLU A 13 -8.03 25.10 -13.69
CA GLU A 13 -9.05 26.02 -13.16
C GLU A 13 -10.45 25.66 -13.67
N ARG A 14 -10.57 25.18 -14.92
CA ARG A 14 -11.82 24.64 -15.47
C ARG A 14 -12.25 23.35 -14.78
N CYS A 15 -11.34 22.41 -14.50
CA CYS A 15 -11.63 21.19 -13.74
C CYS A 15 -12.11 21.51 -12.32
N MET A 16 -11.41 22.38 -11.59
CA MET A 16 -11.83 22.79 -10.25
C MET A 16 -13.20 23.49 -10.23
N ARG A 17 -13.51 24.29 -11.26
CA ARG A 17 -14.85 24.89 -11.40
C ARG A 17 -15.93 23.84 -11.71
N MET A 18 -15.61 22.82 -12.49
CA MET A 18 -16.51 21.72 -12.80
C MET A 18 -16.79 20.85 -11.57
N GLU A 19 -15.76 20.49 -10.79
CA GLU A 19 -15.92 19.75 -9.52
C GLU A 19 -16.74 20.54 -8.49
N ARG A 20 -16.51 21.85 -8.38
CA ARG A 20 -17.33 22.73 -7.52
C ARG A 20 -18.78 22.79 -7.97
N ARG A 21 -19.06 22.72 -9.28
CA ARG A 21 -20.43 22.64 -9.81
C ARG A 21 -21.07 21.31 -9.49
N ILE A 22 -20.38 20.20 -9.74
CA ILE A 22 -20.87 18.84 -9.42
C ILE A 22 -21.14 18.71 -7.93
N ASN A 23 -20.25 19.19 -7.06
CA ASN A 23 -20.47 19.16 -5.62
C ASN A 23 -21.65 20.05 -5.20
N LYS A 24 -21.85 21.21 -5.82
CA LYS A 24 -23.03 22.05 -5.58
C LYS A 24 -24.33 21.37 -6.03
N GLU A 25 -24.32 20.70 -7.18
CA GLU A 25 -25.46 19.92 -7.68
C GLU A 25 -25.77 18.74 -6.76
N ILE A 26 -24.76 17.99 -6.31
CA ILE A 26 -24.92 16.89 -5.34
C ILE A 26 -25.47 17.40 -4.00
N ILE A 27 -25.03 18.57 -3.54
CA ILE A 27 -25.55 19.18 -2.31
C ILE A 27 -26.99 19.64 -2.51
N GLN A 28 -27.30 20.24 -3.65
CA GLN A 28 -28.65 20.69 -3.99
C GLN A 28 -29.62 19.51 -4.08
N ASP A 29 -29.20 18.41 -4.70
CA ASP A 29 -29.96 17.16 -4.83
C ASP A 29 -30.20 16.50 -3.47
N LYS A 30 -29.17 16.49 -2.60
CA LYS A 30 -29.32 16.06 -1.20
C LYS A 30 -30.26 16.96 -0.40
N MET A 31 -30.25 18.27 -0.64
CA MET A 31 -31.16 19.22 -0.01
C MET A 31 -32.60 19.09 -0.52
N SER A 32 -32.82 18.82 -1.82
CA SER A 32 -34.16 18.51 -2.33
C SER A 32 -34.69 17.20 -1.77
N HIS A 33 -33.85 16.19 -1.58
CA HIS A 33 -34.25 14.95 -0.91
C HIS A 33 -34.60 15.17 0.57
N VAL A 34 -33.84 16.01 1.29
CA VAL A 34 -34.17 16.36 2.69
C VAL A 34 -35.47 17.16 2.75
N ASN A 35 -35.67 18.11 1.84
CA ASN A 35 -36.88 18.93 1.78
C ASN A 35 -38.12 18.09 1.43
N ALA A 36 -37.99 17.15 0.48
CA ALA A 36 -39.06 16.20 0.15
C ALA A 36 -39.39 15.30 1.34
N VAL A 37 -38.39 14.85 2.10
CA VAL A 37 -38.62 14.07 3.33
C VAL A 37 -39.31 14.92 4.41
N THR A 38 -38.99 16.21 4.52
CA THR A 38 -39.68 17.11 5.46
C THR A 38 -41.08 17.49 5.00
N GLU A 39 -41.35 17.62 3.70
CA GLU A 39 -42.69 17.83 3.14
C GLU A 39 -43.57 16.61 3.37
N ILE A 40 -43.05 15.39 3.13
CA ILE A 40 -43.73 14.14 3.47
C ILE A 40 -44.01 14.06 4.99
N GLN A 41 -43.10 14.55 5.85
CA GLN A 41 -43.34 14.61 7.30
C GLN A 41 -44.40 15.64 7.69
N ASN A 42 -44.52 16.75 6.95
CA ASN A 42 -45.52 17.79 7.22
C ASN A 42 -46.91 17.42 6.67
N GLU A 43 -47.01 16.81 5.48
CA GLU A 43 -48.27 16.25 4.94
C GLU A 43 -48.82 15.16 5.90
N ASN A 44 -47.95 14.31 6.45
CA ASN A 44 -48.33 13.32 7.47
C ASN A 44 -48.75 13.92 8.83
N VAL A 45 -48.43 15.20 9.09
CA VAL A 45 -48.87 15.94 10.30
C VAL A 45 -50.18 16.67 10.02
N GLU A 46 -50.36 17.27 8.85
CA GLU A 46 -51.64 17.87 8.42
C GLU A 46 -52.75 16.81 8.25
N ASP A 47 -52.42 15.61 7.77
CA ASP A 47 -53.35 14.47 7.73
C ASP A 47 -53.74 13.97 9.13
N LYS A 48 -52.84 14.10 10.13
CA LYS A 48 -53.15 13.81 11.54
C LYS A 48 -54.04 14.87 12.19
N GLU A 49 -53.86 16.14 11.84
CA GLU A 49 -54.72 17.23 12.33
C GLU A 49 -56.12 17.19 11.70
N ASN A 50 -56.22 16.90 10.38
CA ASN A 50 -57.51 16.71 9.70
C ASN A 50 -58.25 15.44 10.15
N PHE A 51 -57.55 14.41 10.63
CA PHE A 51 -58.16 13.23 11.24
C PHE A 51 -58.68 13.48 12.67
N SER A 52 -58.10 14.44 13.39
CA SER A 52 -58.54 14.83 14.75
C SER A 52 -59.87 15.62 14.77
N GLY A 53 -60.27 16.20 13.63
CA GLY A 53 -61.48 17.01 13.50
C GLY A 53 -62.78 16.25 13.16
N LYS A 54 -62.73 14.93 12.90
CA LYS A 54 -63.89 14.14 12.43
C LYS A 54 -64.33 12.96 13.31
N THR A 55 -63.80 12.81 14.53
CA THR A 55 -64.26 11.79 15.48
C THR A 55 -65.31 12.34 16.45
N ARG A 56 -66.46 12.75 15.90
CA ARG A 56 -67.73 12.83 16.65
C ARG A 56 -68.87 12.40 15.74
N THR A 57 -69.06 11.08 15.63
CA THR A 57 -70.35 10.36 15.52
C THR A 57 -70.14 8.98 14.88
N ALA A 58 -70.92 8.00 15.36
CA ALA A 58 -71.03 6.61 14.92
C ALA A 58 -69.85 5.68 15.30
N SER A 59 -69.87 5.05 16.48
CA SER A 59 -70.55 3.77 16.78
C SER A 59 -69.96 2.56 16.04
N THR A 60 -69.34 1.68 16.84
CA THR A 60 -69.04 0.27 16.57
C THR A 60 -67.88 0.00 15.61
N GLN A 61 -66.65 0.16 16.11
CA GLN A 61 -65.45 -0.43 15.51
C GLN A 61 -64.90 -1.49 16.45
N THR A 62 -64.68 -2.66 15.87
CA THR A 62 -64.38 -3.93 16.49
C THR A 62 -63.04 -3.88 17.24
N ALA A 63 -62.89 -4.71 18.27
CA ALA A 63 -61.65 -4.84 19.05
C ALA A 63 -60.37 -5.07 18.20
N SER A 64 -60.53 -5.44 16.92
CA SER A 64 -59.47 -5.53 15.92
C SER A 64 -58.78 -4.20 15.59
N ASP A 65 -59.49 -3.07 15.56
CA ASP A 65 -58.93 -1.81 15.04
C ASP A 65 -58.08 -1.08 16.10
N VAL A 66 -58.40 -1.30 17.38
CA VAL A 66 -57.59 -0.82 18.52
C VAL A 66 -56.27 -1.60 18.61
N ASP A 67 -56.30 -2.91 18.38
CA ASP A 67 -55.12 -3.77 18.32
C ASP A 67 -54.20 -3.38 17.13
N VAL A 68 -54.79 -3.08 15.96
CA VAL A 68 -54.04 -2.58 14.80
C VAL A 68 -53.39 -1.22 15.07
N MET A 69 -54.08 -0.30 15.74
CA MET A 69 -53.53 1.03 16.07
C MET A 69 -52.37 0.93 17.08
N GLU A 70 -52.48 0.01 18.06
CA GLU A 70 -51.42 -0.27 19.02
C GLU A 70 -50.19 -0.89 18.33
N GLN A 71 -50.39 -1.78 17.37
CA GLN A 71 -49.32 -2.32 16.53
C GLN A 71 -48.61 -1.24 15.68
N VAL A 72 -49.35 -0.28 15.11
CA VAL A 72 -48.76 0.82 14.33
C VAL A 72 -47.89 1.72 15.21
N VAL A 73 -48.32 2.04 16.43
CA VAL A 73 -47.52 2.85 17.38
C VAL A 73 -46.26 2.10 17.81
N MET A 74 -46.37 0.79 18.07
CA MET A 74 -45.22 -0.07 18.39
C MET A 74 -44.22 -0.12 17.24
N LEU A 75 -44.67 -0.29 15.99
CA LEU A 75 -43.83 -0.30 14.80
C LEU A 75 -43.17 1.07 14.54
N GLN A 76 -43.86 2.17 14.82
CA GLN A 76 -43.28 3.52 14.71
C GLN A 76 -42.14 3.72 15.71
N LYS A 77 -42.33 3.26 16.95
CA LYS A 77 -41.30 3.31 18.00
C LYS A 77 -40.10 2.41 17.66
N GLU A 78 -40.34 1.24 17.11
CA GLU A 78 -39.30 0.34 16.62
C GLU A 78 -38.50 0.97 15.47
N ASN A 79 -39.18 1.61 14.51
CA ASN A 79 -38.53 2.34 13.41
C ASN A 79 -37.65 3.50 13.89
N GLU A 80 -38.09 4.25 14.90
CA GLU A 80 -37.25 5.29 15.51
C GLU A 80 -36.01 4.72 16.19
N ASN A 81 -36.16 3.60 16.90
CA ASN A 81 -35.03 2.90 17.51
C ASN A 81 -34.06 2.36 16.45
N LEU A 82 -34.56 1.77 15.37
CA LEU A 82 -33.74 1.30 14.25
C LEU A 82 -32.97 2.44 13.57
N LYS A 83 -33.61 3.61 13.38
CA LYS A 83 -32.93 4.81 12.85
C LYS A 83 -31.78 5.26 13.75
N LYS A 84 -31.98 5.25 15.07
CA LYS A 84 -30.93 5.58 16.04
C LYS A 84 -29.76 4.59 15.99
N LEU A 85 -30.05 3.29 15.95
CA LEU A 85 -29.03 2.24 15.86
C LEU A 85 -28.21 2.34 14.56
N LEU A 86 -28.86 2.56 13.42
CA LEU A 86 -28.19 2.76 12.14
C LEU A 86 -27.24 3.96 12.14
N LEU A 87 -27.58 5.04 12.86
CA LEU A 87 -26.74 6.22 12.95
C LEU A 87 -25.47 5.95 13.78
N ILE A 88 -25.58 5.14 14.83
CA ILE A 88 -24.44 4.67 15.62
C ILE A 88 -23.55 3.75 14.77
N GLU A 89 -24.14 2.76 14.11
CA GLU A 89 -23.41 1.81 13.26
C GLU A 89 -22.69 2.53 12.11
N ARG A 90 -23.32 3.54 11.48
CA ARG A 90 -22.68 4.37 10.46
C ARG A 90 -21.44 5.09 10.99
N ARG A 91 -21.51 5.66 12.21
CA ARG A 91 -20.36 6.35 12.81
C ARG A 91 -19.20 5.39 13.11
N GLU A 92 -19.51 4.19 13.61
CA GLU A 92 -18.50 3.15 13.86
C GLU A 92 -17.89 2.65 12.56
N LYS A 93 -18.71 2.41 11.54
CA LYS A 93 -18.27 1.96 10.22
C LYS A 93 -17.25 2.91 9.59
N VAL A 94 -17.46 4.23 9.68
CA VAL A 94 -16.49 5.22 9.17
C VAL A 94 -15.14 5.09 9.86
N LYS A 95 -15.11 4.85 11.18
CA LYS A 95 -13.84 4.64 11.91
C LYS A 95 -13.13 3.37 11.46
N ILE A 96 -13.88 2.29 11.21
CA ILE A 96 -13.32 1.01 10.77
C ILE A 96 -12.83 1.10 9.32
N GLU A 97 -13.54 1.82 8.44
CA GLU A 97 -13.14 2.08 7.05
C GLU A 97 -11.84 2.88 6.94
N ASN A 98 -11.48 3.67 7.97
CA ASN A 98 -10.19 4.34 8.05
C ASN A 98 -9.03 3.40 8.46
N ILE A 99 -9.33 2.28 9.14
CA ILE A 99 -8.32 1.34 9.64
C ILE A 99 -8.10 0.19 8.66
N PHE A 100 -9.19 -0.34 8.10
CA PHE A 100 -9.18 -1.53 7.26
C PHE A 100 -9.53 -1.19 5.82
N THR A 101 -8.87 -1.85 4.88
CA THR A 101 -9.21 -1.75 3.47
C THR A 101 -10.55 -2.42 3.16
N LYS A 102 -11.12 -2.10 2.00
CA LYS A 102 -12.38 -2.71 1.53
C LYS A 102 -12.30 -4.24 1.46
N GLY A 103 -11.16 -4.80 1.06
CA GLY A 103 -10.93 -6.25 1.01
C GLY A 103 -10.91 -6.88 2.40
N GLN A 104 -10.28 -6.21 3.37
CA GLN A 104 -10.25 -6.65 4.77
C GLN A 104 -11.65 -6.62 5.41
N LEU A 105 -12.42 -5.56 5.16
CA LEU A 105 -13.81 -5.45 5.60
C LEU A 105 -14.70 -6.55 5.00
N HIS A 106 -14.53 -6.86 3.72
CA HIS A 106 -15.23 -7.97 3.11
C HIS A 106 -14.87 -9.31 3.76
N LYS A 107 -13.60 -9.49 4.17
CA LYS A 107 -13.15 -10.68 4.90
C LYS A 107 -13.74 -10.82 6.29
N LEU A 108 -13.99 -9.71 6.97
CA LEU A 108 -14.67 -9.72 8.26
C LEU A 108 -16.16 -10.10 8.11
N LYS A 109 -16.80 -9.68 7.01
CA LYS A 109 -18.21 -9.99 6.74
C LYS A 109 -18.44 -11.41 6.22
N SER A 110 -17.44 -12.01 5.57
CA SER A 110 -17.58 -13.34 4.95
C SER A 110 -16.50 -14.32 5.41
N ALA A 111 -16.94 -15.50 5.87
CA ALA A 111 -16.03 -16.60 6.18
C ALA A 111 -15.33 -17.18 4.94
N LYS A 112 -15.82 -16.89 3.72
CA LYS A 112 -15.29 -17.45 2.46
C LYS A 112 -13.89 -16.92 2.10
N GLN A 113 -13.19 -17.65 1.24
CA GLN A 113 -11.94 -17.17 0.67
C GLN A 113 -12.17 -15.94 -0.21
N ILE A 114 -11.25 -14.99 -0.15
CA ILE A 114 -11.31 -13.72 -0.89
C ILE A 114 -10.09 -13.59 -1.77
N GLN A 115 -10.28 -13.01 -2.94
CA GLN A 115 -9.19 -12.54 -3.78
C GLN A 115 -8.72 -11.16 -3.27
N TRP A 116 -7.50 -11.12 -2.76
CA TRP A 116 -6.91 -9.88 -2.23
C TRP A 116 -6.54 -8.95 -3.37
N SER A 117 -6.87 -7.67 -3.23
CA SER A 117 -6.45 -6.63 -4.16
C SER A 117 -4.95 -6.35 -4.02
N MET A 118 -4.37 -5.67 -5.01
CA MET A 118 -2.96 -5.26 -4.95
C MET A 118 -2.68 -4.31 -3.79
N GLU A 119 -3.64 -3.45 -3.44
CA GLU A 119 -3.56 -2.55 -2.29
C GLU A 119 -3.52 -3.32 -0.97
N ASP A 120 -4.39 -4.33 -0.81
CA ASP A 120 -4.40 -5.19 0.38
C ASP A 120 -3.08 -5.93 0.55
N ILE A 121 -2.52 -6.45 -0.55
CA ILE A 121 -1.25 -7.17 -0.53
C ILE A 121 -0.11 -6.20 -0.22
N ALA A 122 -0.05 -5.02 -0.84
CA ALA A 122 0.99 -4.03 -0.59
C ALA A 122 1.01 -3.60 0.89
N SER A 123 -0.16 -3.24 1.45
CA SER A 123 -0.31 -2.89 2.86
C SER A 123 0.13 -4.04 3.78
N ALA A 124 -0.28 -5.27 3.46
CA ALA A 124 0.10 -6.45 4.24
C ALA A 124 1.60 -6.77 4.15
N VAL A 125 2.26 -6.50 3.02
CA VAL A 125 3.71 -6.67 2.86
C VAL A 125 4.47 -5.64 3.71
N SER A 126 4.05 -4.37 3.73
CA SER A 126 4.62 -3.35 4.62
C SER A 126 4.53 -3.78 6.09
N LEU A 127 3.34 -4.21 6.53
CA LEU A 127 3.13 -4.70 7.90
C LEU A 127 3.98 -5.95 8.20
N TYR A 128 4.11 -6.87 7.24
CA TYR A 128 4.94 -8.07 7.40
C TYR A 128 6.43 -7.73 7.52
N ALA A 129 6.90 -6.74 6.77
CA ALA A 129 8.29 -6.29 6.82
C ALA A 129 8.61 -5.58 8.15
N GLY A 130 7.68 -4.80 8.70
CA GLY A 130 7.81 -4.18 10.03
C GLY A 130 7.86 -5.19 11.18
N GLY A 131 7.30 -6.39 11.01
CA GLY A 131 7.42 -7.44 12.02
C GLY A 131 6.75 -8.76 11.63
N GLN A 132 7.54 -9.73 11.16
CA GLN A 132 7.02 -11.03 10.72
C GLN A 132 6.31 -11.81 11.84
N ARG A 133 6.84 -11.74 13.07
CA ARG A 133 6.26 -12.43 14.24
C ARG A 133 4.92 -11.79 14.61
N SER A 134 4.86 -10.46 14.66
CA SER A 134 3.66 -9.68 14.94
C SER A 134 2.57 -9.94 13.89
N TYR A 135 2.93 -9.94 12.59
CA TYR A 135 1.99 -10.26 11.51
C TYR A 135 1.36 -11.64 11.68
N ARG A 136 2.17 -12.67 11.98
CA ARG A 136 1.68 -14.04 12.23
C ARG A 136 0.78 -14.10 13.46
N LEU A 137 1.12 -13.36 14.52
CA LEU A 137 0.31 -13.30 15.73
C LEU A 137 -1.06 -12.64 15.47
N LEU A 138 -1.08 -11.47 14.81
CA LEU A 138 -2.32 -10.77 14.44
C LEU A 138 -3.22 -11.66 13.60
N ARG A 139 -2.66 -12.35 12.61
CA ARG A 139 -3.42 -13.29 11.79
C ARG A 139 -3.99 -14.46 12.59
N LYS A 140 -3.23 -15.01 13.56
CA LYS A 140 -3.73 -16.04 14.49
C LYS A 140 -4.86 -15.52 15.38
N ARG A 141 -4.87 -14.23 15.71
CA ARG A 141 -5.92 -13.55 16.48
C ARG A 141 -7.16 -13.19 15.67
N GLY A 142 -7.21 -13.58 14.38
CA GLY A 142 -8.38 -13.35 13.53
C GLY A 142 -8.35 -12.05 12.73
N TYR A 143 -7.23 -11.31 12.72
CA TYR A 143 -7.12 -10.16 11.83
C TYR A 143 -7.26 -10.59 10.36
N PRO A 144 -7.97 -9.81 9.52
CA PRO A 144 -8.27 -10.15 8.12
C PRO A 144 -7.03 -9.93 7.25
N LEU A 145 -5.97 -10.70 7.47
CA LEU A 145 -4.68 -10.54 6.79
C LEU A 145 -4.45 -11.65 5.76
N PRO A 146 -3.86 -11.32 4.58
CA PRO A 146 -3.43 -12.31 3.62
C PRO A 146 -2.52 -13.39 4.23
N PRO A 147 -2.58 -14.64 3.77
CA PRO A 147 -1.65 -15.67 4.22
C PRO A 147 -0.22 -15.33 3.79
N VAL A 148 0.76 -15.72 4.61
CA VAL A 148 2.19 -15.48 4.34
C VAL A 148 2.62 -16.10 2.99
N SER A 149 2.00 -17.20 2.56
CA SER A 149 2.23 -17.79 1.24
C SER A 149 1.83 -16.87 0.09
N ALA A 150 0.74 -16.10 0.23
CA ALA A 150 0.34 -15.10 -0.76
C ALA A 150 1.34 -13.95 -0.80
N LEU A 151 1.79 -13.45 0.36
CA LEU A 151 2.83 -12.43 0.42
C LEU A 151 4.13 -12.90 -0.22
N ARG A 152 4.59 -14.11 0.09
CA ARG A 152 5.80 -14.70 -0.51
C ARG A 152 5.67 -14.88 -2.02
N ARG A 153 4.52 -15.37 -2.50
CA ARG A 153 4.25 -15.52 -3.94
C ARG A 153 4.28 -14.17 -4.64
N TRP A 154 3.66 -13.15 -4.06
CA TRP A 154 3.69 -11.80 -4.60
C TRP A 154 5.12 -11.21 -4.60
N ALA A 155 5.83 -11.31 -3.46
CA ALA A 155 7.21 -10.86 -3.34
C ALA A 155 8.15 -11.59 -4.31
N SER A 156 7.90 -12.85 -4.63
CA SER A 156 8.73 -13.64 -5.56
C SER A 156 8.76 -13.10 -7.00
N LYS A 157 7.80 -12.24 -7.37
CA LYS A 157 7.78 -11.52 -8.65
C LYS A 157 8.88 -10.48 -8.74
N LEU A 158 9.32 -9.94 -7.60
CA LEU A 158 10.39 -8.96 -7.55
C LEU A 158 11.73 -9.68 -7.66
N ASN A 159 12.38 -9.50 -8.80
CA ASN A 159 13.68 -10.10 -9.07
C ASN A 159 14.80 -9.29 -8.40
N ILE A 160 15.59 -9.96 -7.56
CA ILE A 160 16.74 -9.38 -6.87
C ILE A 160 17.88 -10.38 -6.98
N GLU A 161 18.47 -10.47 -8.16
CA GLU A 161 19.70 -11.24 -8.34
C GLU A 161 20.92 -10.36 -8.02
N PRO A 162 22.08 -10.99 -7.74
CA PRO A 162 23.32 -10.26 -7.50
C PRO A 162 23.70 -9.37 -8.69
N GLY A 163 24.35 -8.26 -8.39
CA GLY A 163 24.68 -7.19 -9.31
C GLY A 163 23.85 -5.93 -9.06
N ILE A 164 23.54 -5.22 -10.15
CA ILE A 164 22.86 -3.92 -10.09
C ILE A 164 21.35 -4.14 -9.99
N LEU A 165 20.74 -3.54 -8.96
CA LEU A 165 19.32 -3.61 -8.68
C LEU A 165 18.52 -2.62 -9.54
N ASN A 166 18.29 -2.98 -10.81
CA ASN A 166 17.57 -2.13 -11.76
C ASN A 166 16.13 -1.81 -11.30
N VAL A 167 15.48 -2.75 -10.60
CA VAL A 167 14.14 -2.53 -10.01
C VAL A 167 14.19 -1.35 -9.06
N VAL A 168 15.19 -1.29 -8.17
CA VAL A 168 15.34 -0.21 -7.19
C VAL A 168 15.67 1.12 -7.89
N LEU A 169 16.54 1.11 -8.89
CA LEU A 169 16.85 2.32 -9.68
C LEU A 169 15.59 2.89 -10.36
N THR A 170 14.72 2.02 -10.87
CA THR A 170 13.44 2.43 -11.49
C THR A 170 12.50 3.04 -10.47
N LEU A 171 12.43 2.46 -9.26
CA LEU A 171 11.61 3.00 -8.16
C LEU A 171 12.10 4.38 -7.72
N ILE A 172 13.41 4.54 -7.52
CA ILE A 172 14.00 5.81 -7.11
C ILE A 172 13.83 6.87 -8.20
N LYS A 173 13.99 6.52 -9.49
CA LYS A 173 13.73 7.44 -10.61
C LYS A 173 12.32 8.04 -10.56
N ASN A 174 11.34 7.23 -10.18
CA ASN A 174 9.93 7.63 -10.10
C ASN A 174 9.56 8.30 -8.77
N ALA A 175 10.51 8.46 -7.84
CA ALA A 175 10.26 9.16 -6.60
C ALA A 175 10.16 10.68 -6.83
N SER A 176 9.13 11.28 -6.24
CA SER A 176 8.91 12.73 -6.25
C SER A 176 9.83 13.42 -5.24
N LEU A 177 11.13 13.51 -5.55
CA LEU A 177 12.12 14.27 -4.79
C LEU A 177 12.52 15.54 -5.55
N SER A 178 12.78 16.62 -4.82
CA SER A 178 13.34 17.85 -5.38
C SER A 178 14.77 17.62 -5.90
N LYS A 179 15.26 18.52 -6.77
CA LYS A 179 16.63 18.44 -7.30
C LYS A 179 17.69 18.40 -6.19
N MET A 180 17.45 19.12 -5.08
CA MET A 180 18.37 19.17 -3.95
C MET A 180 18.35 17.89 -3.12
N GLU A 181 17.17 17.29 -2.90
CA GLU A 181 17.05 16.02 -2.18
C GLU A 181 17.63 14.83 -2.95
N LYS A 182 17.74 14.93 -4.29
CA LYS A 182 18.36 13.90 -5.15
C LYS A 182 19.88 13.85 -5.04
N SER A 183 20.52 14.89 -4.50
CA SER A 183 21.96 14.92 -4.24
C SER A 183 22.34 13.82 -3.25
N CYS A 184 23.29 12.96 -3.63
CA CYS A 184 23.63 11.79 -2.82
C CYS A 184 25.14 11.53 -2.69
N VAL A 185 25.48 10.75 -1.68
CA VAL A 185 26.80 10.15 -1.47
C VAL A 185 26.66 8.63 -1.63
N LEU A 186 27.63 8.03 -2.30
CA LEU A 186 27.67 6.59 -2.53
C LEU A 186 28.47 5.90 -1.43
N PHE A 187 27.81 5.08 -0.63
CA PHE A 187 28.46 4.27 0.40
C PHE A 187 28.58 2.82 -0.02
N PHE A 188 29.68 2.17 0.36
CA PHE A 188 29.83 0.74 0.14
C PHE A 188 30.64 0.06 1.23
N ASP A 189 30.20 -1.13 1.62
CA ASP A 189 30.93 -2.00 2.52
C ASP A 189 30.42 -3.45 2.40
N LYS A 190 31.09 -4.36 3.09
CA LYS A 190 30.82 -5.79 3.10
C LYS A 190 30.25 -6.23 4.44
N MET A 191 29.26 -7.11 4.37
CA MET A 191 28.71 -7.81 5.52
C MET A 191 29.20 -9.26 5.52
N LYS A 192 29.72 -9.75 6.65
CA LYS A 192 30.02 -11.18 6.83
C LYS A 192 28.74 -11.99 6.94
N ILE A 193 28.63 -13.06 6.15
CA ILE A 193 27.51 -14.00 6.12
C ILE A 193 27.95 -15.41 6.50
N GLN A 194 26.98 -16.31 6.70
CA GLN A 194 27.25 -17.71 6.98
C GLN A 194 27.81 -18.40 5.74
N TYR A 195 28.95 -19.07 5.91
CA TYR A 195 29.62 -19.82 4.85
C TYR A 195 28.97 -21.20 4.71
N SER A 196 27.99 -21.32 3.82
CA SER A 196 27.26 -22.56 3.57
C SER A 196 26.75 -22.63 2.14
N TYR A 197 26.56 -23.83 1.62
CA TYR A 197 25.81 -24.04 0.37
C TYR A 197 24.33 -23.78 0.60
N ASP A 198 23.71 -23.07 -0.34
CA ASP A 198 22.26 -22.92 -0.41
C ASP A 198 21.74 -23.47 -1.75
N TYR A 199 20.51 -23.96 -1.76
CA TYR A 199 19.82 -24.38 -2.97
C TYR A 199 18.62 -23.48 -3.25
N ASP A 200 18.67 -22.73 -4.35
CA ASP A 200 17.57 -21.91 -4.82
C ASP A 200 16.62 -22.75 -5.69
N LYS A 201 15.62 -23.34 -5.02
CA LYS A 201 14.58 -24.16 -5.67
C LYS A 201 13.83 -23.44 -6.81
N LYS A 202 13.79 -22.11 -6.81
CA LYS A 202 13.07 -21.36 -7.85
C LYS A 202 13.80 -21.39 -9.18
N ASN A 203 15.11 -21.20 -9.13
CA ASN A 203 15.97 -21.13 -10.31
C ASN A 203 16.67 -22.46 -10.60
N ASP A 204 16.48 -23.46 -9.73
CA ASP A 204 17.19 -24.75 -9.77
C ASP A 204 18.71 -24.55 -9.80
N THR A 205 19.20 -23.70 -8.90
CA THR A 205 20.63 -23.38 -8.80
C THR A 205 21.16 -23.60 -7.41
N THR A 206 22.38 -24.12 -7.32
CA THR A 206 23.14 -24.18 -6.09
C THR A 206 24.01 -22.93 -5.98
N LEU A 207 23.85 -22.22 -4.87
CA LEU A 207 24.73 -21.12 -4.49
C LEU A 207 25.89 -21.71 -3.70
N GLY A 208 27.10 -21.52 -4.22
CA GLY A 208 28.32 -21.89 -3.53
C GLY A 208 28.46 -21.16 -2.18
N PRO A 209 29.34 -21.65 -1.31
CA PRO A 209 29.53 -21.07 0.01
C PRO A 209 30.25 -19.72 -0.14
N THR A 210 29.61 -18.67 0.35
CA THR A 210 30.13 -17.29 0.25
C THR A 210 30.38 -16.70 1.63
N LYS A 211 31.47 -15.95 1.81
CA LYS A 211 31.89 -15.42 3.12
C LYS A 211 31.35 -14.02 3.38
N TYR A 212 31.26 -13.21 2.34
CA TYR A 212 30.88 -11.81 2.42
C TYR A 212 29.86 -11.46 1.34
N VAL A 213 29.00 -10.50 1.68
CA VAL A 213 28.18 -9.79 0.72
C VAL A 213 28.65 -8.35 0.68
N GLN A 214 29.06 -7.90 -0.50
CA GLN A 214 29.34 -6.50 -0.76
C GLN A 214 28.04 -5.79 -1.10
N VAL A 215 27.77 -4.63 -0.51
CA VAL A 215 26.57 -3.81 -0.77
C VAL A 215 26.99 -2.38 -1.10
N VAL A 216 26.25 -1.74 -2.02
CA VAL A 216 26.39 -0.30 -2.29
C VAL A 216 25.03 0.37 -2.10
N ILE A 217 25.03 1.48 -1.36
CA ILE A 217 23.85 2.30 -1.10
C ILE A 217 24.14 3.76 -1.45
N PRO A 218 23.33 4.42 -2.27
CA PRO A 218 23.20 5.87 -2.24
C PRO A 218 22.44 6.32 -0.99
N LEU A 219 22.97 7.37 -0.36
CA LEU A 219 22.36 8.09 0.75
C LEU A 219 22.14 9.55 0.32
N GLY A 220 20.94 10.07 0.52
CA GLY A 220 20.65 11.48 0.29
C GLY A 220 21.44 12.39 1.23
N ILE A 221 22.03 13.46 0.69
CA ILE A 221 22.75 14.47 1.48
C ILE A 221 21.75 15.40 2.15
N CYS A 222 20.85 15.95 1.33
CA CYS A 222 19.83 16.90 1.79
C CYS A 222 18.48 16.22 2.01
N GLY A 223 18.31 14.98 1.57
CA GLY A 223 17.09 14.20 1.73
C GLY A 223 17.30 13.02 2.68
N ASN A 224 16.32 12.75 3.54
CA ASN A 224 16.36 11.58 4.43
C ASN A 224 15.92 10.31 3.69
N TRP A 225 16.78 9.79 2.81
CA TRP A 225 16.53 8.55 2.10
C TRP A 225 17.83 7.78 1.87
N LYS A 226 17.73 6.45 1.88
CA LYS A 226 18.81 5.53 1.53
C LYS A 226 18.24 4.29 0.88
N GLN A 227 18.88 3.80 -0.17
CA GLN A 227 18.40 2.63 -0.91
C GLN A 227 19.55 1.78 -1.40
N PRO A 228 19.53 0.45 -1.20
CA PRO A 228 20.55 -0.42 -1.78
C PRO A 228 20.33 -0.55 -3.28
N ILE A 229 21.35 -0.26 -4.07
CA ILE A 229 21.30 -0.31 -5.54
C ILE A 229 22.16 -1.42 -6.12
N PHE A 230 23.01 -2.03 -5.30
CA PHE A 230 23.89 -3.12 -5.72
C PHE A 230 24.19 -4.02 -4.55
N TYR A 231 24.28 -5.32 -4.82
CA TYR A 231 24.94 -6.26 -3.95
C TYR A 231 25.61 -7.38 -4.74
N GLU A 232 26.67 -7.97 -4.21
CA GLU A 232 27.36 -9.10 -4.85
C GLU A 232 28.04 -9.98 -3.81
N TYR A 233 28.18 -11.27 -4.09
CA TYR A 233 28.84 -12.22 -3.18
C TYR A 233 30.34 -12.30 -3.46
N ASP A 234 31.16 -12.24 -2.40
CA ASP A 234 32.63 -12.42 -2.42
C ASP A 234 33.40 -11.64 -3.50
N ARG A 235 32.79 -10.58 -4.05
CA ARG A 235 33.39 -9.72 -5.06
C ARG A 235 33.78 -8.39 -4.45
N LYS A 236 35.06 -8.02 -4.62
CA LYS A 236 35.54 -6.68 -4.28
C LYS A 236 34.94 -5.65 -5.25
N ILE A 237 34.62 -4.47 -4.73
CA ILE A 237 34.22 -3.35 -5.57
C ILE A 237 35.41 -2.88 -6.39
N THR A 238 35.29 -2.99 -7.71
CA THR A 238 36.26 -2.42 -8.65
C THR A 238 35.84 -1.01 -9.04
N LYS A 239 36.82 -0.23 -9.53
CA LYS A 239 36.61 1.10 -10.10
C LYS A 239 35.48 1.08 -11.14
N ASP A 240 35.49 0.11 -12.05
CA ASP A 240 34.50 0.01 -13.14
C ASP A 240 33.07 -0.16 -12.64
N VAL A 241 32.87 -0.97 -11.57
CA VAL A 241 31.54 -1.15 -10.97
C VAL A 241 31.05 0.16 -10.35
N LEU A 242 31.93 0.89 -9.64
CA LEU A 242 31.58 2.19 -9.06
C LEU A 242 31.18 3.20 -10.13
N PHE A 243 32.02 3.38 -11.17
CA PHE A 243 31.71 4.31 -12.26
C PHE A 243 30.40 3.92 -12.95
N LYS A 244 30.17 2.62 -13.19
CA LYS A 244 28.90 2.15 -13.77
C LYS A 244 27.68 2.50 -12.90
N LEU A 245 27.80 2.41 -11.58
CA LEU A 245 26.73 2.78 -10.65
C LEU A 245 26.51 4.29 -10.63
N ILE A 246 27.57 5.09 -10.60
CA ILE A 246 27.51 6.55 -10.64
C ILE A 246 26.84 7.02 -11.93
N THR A 247 27.29 6.54 -13.09
CA THR A 247 26.68 6.87 -14.38
C THR A 247 25.18 6.51 -14.40
N LYS A 248 24.80 5.35 -13.84
CA LYS A 248 23.37 4.99 -13.75
C LYS A 248 22.57 5.94 -12.86
N LEU A 249 23.12 6.38 -11.72
CA LEU A 249 22.48 7.33 -10.82
C LEU A 249 22.36 8.72 -11.47
N GLU A 250 23.43 9.22 -12.08
CA GLU A 250 23.41 10.52 -12.76
C GLU A 250 22.40 10.54 -13.91
N ASN A 251 22.31 9.45 -14.68
CA ASN A 251 21.35 9.30 -15.78
C ASN A 251 19.88 9.34 -15.31
N ILE A 252 19.59 8.93 -14.07
CA ILE A 252 18.24 9.04 -13.48
C ILE A 252 18.01 10.37 -12.74
N GLY A 253 18.98 11.28 -12.78
CA GLY A 253 18.90 12.62 -12.19
C GLY A 253 19.33 12.68 -10.71
N TYR A 254 20.13 11.72 -10.25
CA TYR A 254 20.67 11.66 -8.90
C TYR A 254 22.18 11.95 -8.92
N PRO A 255 22.59 13.22 -8.76
CA PRO A 255 24.01 13.59 -8.78
C PRO A 255 24.73 13.01 -7.56
N VAL A 256 25.86 12.35 -7.82
CA VAL A 256 26.71 11.72 -6.79
C VAL A 256 27.87 12.66 -6.49
N TYR A 257 27.94 13.20 -5.28
CA TYR A 257 28.96 14.20 -4.92
C TYR A 257 30.19 13.62 -4.24
N ALA A 258 30.04 12.48 -3.58
CA ALA A 258 31.14 11.82 -2.91
C ALA A 258 30.93 10.31 -2.89
N ILE A 259 32.03 9.59 -2.67
CA ILE A 259 32.06 8.16 -2.42
C ILE A 259 32.69 7.97 -1.05
N ASN A 260 32.07 7.16 -0.20
CA ASN A 260 32.61 6.83 1.10
C ASN A 260 32.61 5.31 1.31
N SER A 261 33.70 4.79 1.88
CA SER A 261 33.82 3.40 2.32
C SER A 261 33.56 3.23 3.81
N ASP A 262 33.21 4.30 4.52
CA ASP A 262 32.89 4.28 5.94
C ASP A 262 31.59 3.51 6.21
N LEU A 263 31.61 2.76 7.30
CA LEU A 263 30.66 1.71 7.61
C LEU A 263 29.31 2.22 8.16
N ASP A 264 29.27 3.43 8.75
CA ASP A 264 28.15 3.87 9.61
C ASP A 264 26.76 3.77 8.95
N PRO A 265 26.52 4.24 7.71
CA PRO A 265 25.19 4.14 7.10
C PRO A 265 24.80 2.71 6.69
N LEU A 266 25.79 1.88 6.37
CA LEU A 266 25.58 0.47 6.00
C LEU A 266 25.38 -0.42 7.23
N GLU A 267 25.98 -0.12 8.38
CA GLU A 267 25.74 -0.88 9.62
C GLU A 267 24.25 -0.92 9.98
N GLY A 268 23.54 0.19 9.80
CA GLY A 268 22.10 0.25 10.02
C GLY A 268 21.32 -0.68 9.08
N LEU A 269 21.74 -0.79 7.81
CA LEU A 269 21.17 -1.74 6.85
C LEU A 269 21.48 -3.18 7.28
N PHE A 270 22.74 -3.48 7.57
CA PHE A 270 23.19 -4.81 7.97
C PHE A 270 22.47 -5.27 9.24
N SER A 271 22.39 -4.43 10.26
CA SER A 271 21.64 -4.69 11.49
C SER A 271 20.18 -5.03 11.21
N THR A 272 19.53 -4.29 10.31
CA THR A 272 18.14 -4.58 9.91
C THR A 272 18.02 -5.95 9.24
N ILE A 273 18.94 -6.28 8.32
CA ILE A 273 18.98 -7.58 7.63
C ILE A 273 19.22 -8.74 8.62
N ARG A 274 20.09 -8.56 9.61
CA ARG A 274 20.31 -9.54 10.68
C ARG A 274 19.05 -9.73 11.52
N ALA A 275 18.43 -8.63 11.96
CA ALA A 275 17.22 -8.64 12.79
C ALA A 275 16.02 -9.34 12.13
N ILE A 276 15.88 -9.26 10.80
CA ILE A 276 14.83 -10.00 10.05
C ILE A 276 14.91 -11.52 10.28
N GLY A 277 16.10 -12.07 10.55
CA GLY A 277 16.30 -13.49 10.86
C GLY A 277 15.92 -13.90 12.28
N GLY A 278 15.65 -12.94 13.17
CA GLY A 278 15.42 -13.21 14.58
C GLY A 278 16.65 -13.83 15.25
N LEU A 279 16.54 -15.09 15.66
CA LEU A 279 17.65 -15.83 16.29
C LEU A 279 18.75 -16.24 15.30
N TYR A 280 18.47 -16.21 14.00
CA TYR A 280 19.43 -16.52 12.93
C TYR A 280 19.97 -15.22 12.35
N ASP A 281 20.82 -14.53 13.11
CA ASP A 281 21.39 -13.21 12.77
C ASP A 281 22.52 -13.28 11.72
N HIS A 282 23.12 -14.45 11.50
CA HIS A 282 24.05 -14.72 10.40
C HIS A 282 23.33 -15.38 9.22
N PRO A 283 22.84 -14.63 8.22
CA PRO A 283 22.16 -15.23 7.06
C PRO A 283 23.15 -16.00 6.18
N THR A 284 22.66 -17.04 5.52
CA THR A 284 23.30 -17.63 4.33
C THR A 284 23.14 -16.72 3.11
N ALA A 285 23.77 -17.04 1.98
CA ALA A 285 23.69 -16.24 0.76
C ALA A 285 22.23 -16.06 0.29
N LEU A 286 21.49 -17.17 0.22
CA LEU A 286 20.10 -17.17 -0.20
C LEU A 286 19.19 -16.48 0.81
N GLN A 287 19.46 -16.65 2.11
CA GLN A 287 18.73 -15.93 3.14
C GLN A 287 18.95 -14.42 3.03
N PHE A 288 20.19 -13.97 2.77
CA PHE A 288 20.46 -12.55 2.56
C PHE A 288 19.61 -11.98 1.43
N LYS A 289 19.59 -12.65 0.26
CA LYS A 289 18.74 -12.27 -0.90
C LYS A 289 17.28 -12.10 -0.50
N TYR A 290 16.72 -13.05 0.25
CA TYR A 290 15.33 -12.98 0.71
C TYR A 290 15.06 -11.93 1.77
N ARG A 291 16.01 -11.67 2.66
CA ARG A 291 15.88 -10.61 3.68
C ARG A 291 16.00 -9.23 3.04
N LEU A 292 16.93 -9.05 2.11
CA LEU A 292 17.06 -7.83 1.31
C LEU A 292 15.79 -7.55 0.51
N ARG A 293 15.16 -8.59 -0.06
CA ARG A 293 13.86 -8.47 -0.72
C ARG A 293 12.77 -7.98 0.22
N ASN A 294 12.64 -8.58 1.41
CA ASN A 294 11.64 -8.14 2.38
C ASN A 294 11.90 -6.70 2.85
N TYR A 295 13.17 -6.35 3.04
CA TYR A 295 13.60 -5.01 3.38
C TYR A 295 13.20 -3.99 2.30
N LEU A 296 13.47 -4.28 1.03
CA LEU A 296 13.14 -3.40 -0.09
C LEU A 296 11.63 -3.23 -0.26
N LEU A 297 10.86 -4.27 0.01
CA LEU A 297 9.41 -4.22 -0.01
C LEU A 297 8.81 -3.45 1.18
N GLY A 298 9.49 -3.43 2.33
CA GLY A 298 9.02 -2.79 3.56
C GLY A 298 9.42 -1.33 3.73
N ARG A 299 10.59 -0.92 3.21
CA ARG A 299 11.14 0.44 3.42
C ARG A 299 10.43 1.56 2.66
N ASN A 300 9.46 1.24 1.80
CA ASN A 300 8.62 2.28 1.21
C ASN A 300 7.73 3.00 2.26
N ASP A 301 7.69 2.53 3.51
CA ASP A 301 7.05 3.22 4.63
C ASP A 301 7.94 4.30 5.30
N GLU A 302 9.26 4.32 5.12
CA GLU A 302 10.10 5.42 5.67
C GLU A 302 9.89 6.74 4.90
N ILE A 303 9.26 6.68 3.72
CA ILE A 303 8.70 7.85 3.00
C ILE A 303 7.32 8.25 3.58
N MET A 304 6.71 7.40 4.42
CA MET A 304 5.31 7.49 4.87
C MET A 304 5.14 8.08 6.28
N SER A 305 6.21 8.44 6.98
CA SER A 305 6.07 9.31 8.17
C SER A 305 5.89 10.77 7.75
N ARG A 306 4.67 11.10 7.28
CA ARG A 306 4.21 12.49 7.07
C ARG A 306 3.65 13.14 8.33
N SER A 307 3.68 12.44 9.46
CA SER A 307 3.17 12.94 10.74
C SER A 307 4.18 12.66 11.86
N ALA A 308 5.09 13.61 12.07
CA ALA A 308 5.34 13.99 13.46
C ALA A 308 4.02 14.52 14.03
N ASN A 309 3.80 14.45 15.34
CA ASN A 309 2.62 14.99 16.01
C ASN A 309 2.57 16.55 15.99
N VAL A 310 3.01 17.19 14.90
CA VAL A 310 3.15 18.64 14.69
C VAL A 310 2.74 18.97 13.25
N ALA A 311 1.83 19.95 13.11
CA ALA A 311 1.17 20.31 11.87
C ALA A 311 2.11 20.84 10.78
N ASN A 312 1.98 20.33 9.54
CA ASN A 312 1.36 21.09 8.45
C ASN A 312 1.05 20.19 7.24
N VAL A 313 -0.06 20.53 6.61
CA VAL A 313 -0.77 19.83 5.54
C VAL A 313 -0.25 20.37 4.20
N GLU A 314 0.07 19.49 3.25
CA GLU A 314 -0.52 19.49 1.89
C GLU A 314 0.14 18.39 1.00
N ASP A 315 -0.76 17.60 0.42
CA ASP A 315 -0.69 16.73 -0.76
C ASP A 315 0.28 15.53 -0.82
N ALA A 316 -0.32 14.32 -0.74
CA ALA A 316 0.35 13.02 -0.83
C ALA A 316 -0.22 12.12 -1.95
N PRO A 317 0.54 11.82 -3.01
CA PRO A 317 0.25 10.69 -3.88
C PRO A 317 0.80 9.38 -3.30
N ASN A 318 0.03 8.30 -3.47
CA ASN A 318 0.27 6.96 -2.93
C ASN A 318 1.27 6.17 -3.82
N ILE A 319 2.52 6.00 -3.36
CA ILE A 319 3.63 5.39 -4.13
C ILE A 319 3.53 3.86 -4.23
N ALA A 320 2.71 3.19 -3.40
CA ALA A 320 2.41 1.77 -3.59
C ALA A 320 1.84 1.48 -4.99
N LEU A 321 1.17 2.48 -5.60
CA LEU A 321 0.65 2.43 -6.96
C LEU A 321 1.75 2.59 -8.04
N ALA A 322 2.86 3.28 -7.75
CA ALA A 322 3.98 3.44 -8.69
C ALA A 322 4.78 2.13 -8.87
N CYS A 323 4.81 1.27 -7.85
CA CYS A 323 5.27 -0.12 -8.01
C CYS A 323 4.35 -0.92 -8.96
N VAL A 324 3.05 -0.61 -9.00
CA VAL A 324 2.06 -1.33 -9.84
C VAL A 324 2.18 -0.95 -11.31
N SER A 325 2.44 0.32 -11.64
CA SER A 325 2.67 0.75 -13.04
C SER A 325 4.00 0.23 -13.60
N GLY A 326 5.09 0.24 -12.82
CA GLY A 326 6.38 -0.28 -13.28
C GLY A 326 6.43 -1.80 -13.45
N ILE A 327 5.60 -2.57 -12.72
CA ILE A 327 5.55 -4.03 -12.83
C ILE A 327 4.69 -4.50 -14.02
N SER A 328 3.69 -3.71 -14.43
CA SER A 328 2.89 -4.02 -15.64
C SER A 328 3.68 -3.76 -16.93
N ASP A 329 4.56 -2.75 -16.94
CA ASP A 329 5.44 -2.42 -18.07
C ASP A 329 6.60 -3.43 -18.30
N LEU A 330 6.90 -4.30 -17.33
CA LEU A 330 7.92 -5.35 -17.47
C LEU A 330 7.44 -6.59 -18.22
N SER A 331 6.16 -6.64 -18.64
CA SER A 331 5.60 -7.73 -19.45
C SER A 331 5.87 -7.60 -20.95
N GLY A 332 6.51 -6.51 -21.39
CA GLY A 332 6.73 -6.19 -22.81
C GLY A 332 8.13 -6.44 -23.38
N TYR A 333 9.11 -6.86 -22.57
CA TYR A 333 10.44 -7.23 -23.09
C TYR A 333 10.51 -8.73 -23.37
N ASN A 334 9.91 -9.12 -24.50
CA ASN A 334 10.22 -10.39 -25.14
C ASN A 334 11.67 -10.32 -25.65
N ASN A 335 12.49 -11.27 -25.22
CA ASN A 335 13.76 -11.58 -25.86
C ASN A 335 13.44 -12.16 -27.24
N ASP A 336 13.83 -11.43 -28.28
CA ASP A 336 14.05 -12.03 -29.60
C ASP A 336 15.34 -12.86 -29.54
N GLY A 337 15.22 -14.10 -30.03
CA GLY A 337 16.31 -14.94 -30.52
C GLY A 337 17.24 -15.54 -29.47
N ASP A 338 17.02 -16.80 -29.09
CA ASP A 338 17.70 -17.88 -29.81
C ASP A 338 17.12 -19.26 -29.45
N GLU A 339 17.16 -20.15 -30.44
CA GLU A 339 16.64 -21.51 -30.40
C GLU A 339 17.51 -22.43 -29.54
N SER A 340 16.90 -23.17 -28.61
CA SER A 340 17.33 -24.56 -28.37
C SER A 340 16.17 -25.39 -27.83
N LYS A 341 15.56 -26.10 -28.76
CA LYS A 341 14.64 -27.22 -28.60
C LYS A 341 15.28 -28.40 -27.85
N ILE A 342 14.47 -29.06 -27.00
CA ILE A 342 14.45 -30.52 -26.71
C ILE A 342 15.67 -31.01 -25.89
N VAL A 343 15.54 -31.56 -24.67
CA VAL A 343 15.06 -32.92 -24.33
C VAL A 343 14.64 -32.95 -22.85
N THR A 344 13.43 -33.44 -22.60
CA THR A 344 12.96 -34.03 -21.34
C THR A 344 13.55 -35.43 -21.16
N GLU A 345 14.04 -35.75 -19.96
CA GLU A 345 14.45 -37.06 -19.38
C GLU A 345 15.78 -36.85 -18.62
N GLN A 346 16.02 -37.27 -17.37
CA GLN A 346 15.58 -38.42 -16.59
C GLN A 346 15.80 -38.11 -15.09
N MET A 347 14.87 -38.61 -14.27
CA MET A 347 15.06 -39.26 -12.96
C MET A 347 16.40 -39.07 -12.20
N PHE A 348 16.37 -38.37 -11.07
CA PHE A 348 16.33 -38.89 -9.69
C PHE A 348 16.28 -37.74 -8.67
#